data_AF-A0A7K4GLJ9-F1
#
_entry.id   AF-A0A7K4GLJ9-F1
#
_cell.length_a   1.000
_cell.length_b   1.000
_cell.length_c   1.000
_cell.angle_alpha   90.00
_cell.angle_beta   90.00
_cell.angle_gamma   90.00
#
_symmetry.space_group_name_H-M   'P 1'
#
loop_
_entity.id
_entity.type
_entity.pdbx_description
1 polymer ?
#
loop_
_entity_poly.entity_id
_entity_poly.type
_entity_poly.pdbx_seq_one_letter_code
_entity_poly.pdbx_strand_id
1 'polypeptide(L)' 'MVMFDYFEDVLEGFEFLIALGSLVGLIGFIIGLIFAIAGSSRLRYRMIGLTVVSLLLLAVCGFSTGIKYFRIFR' A
#
# COMPACT_ATOMS: atom_id res chain seq x y z
N MET A 1 19.58 24.97 -11.83
CA MET A 1 19.61 23.79 -12.70
C MET A 1 19.94 22.54 -11.90
N VAL A 2 21.02 22.51 -11.10
CA VAL A 2 21.34 21.32 -10.26
C VAL A 2 20.29 20.99 -9.18
N MET A 3 19.68 21.98 -8.51
CA MET A 3 18.66 21.71 -7.48
C MET A 3 17.42 20.99 -8.01
N PHE A 4 17.02 21.22 -9.27
CA PHE A 4 15.84 20.59 -9.85
C PHE A 4 16.07 19.10 -10.15
N ASP A 5 17.26 18.72 -10.61
CA ASP A 5 17.65 17.32 -10.80
C ASP A 5 17.56 16.52 -9.49
N TYR A 6 18.03 17.08 -8.37
CA TYR A 6 17.90 16.42 -7.05
C TYR A 6 16.44 16.23 -6.62
N PHE A 7 15.57 17.18 -6.92
CA PHE A 7 14.15 17.03 -6.61
C PHE A 7 13.50 15.97 -7.50
N GLU A 8 13.89 15.85 -8.77
CA GLU A 8 13.41 14.79 -9.67
C GLU A 8 13.85 13.40 -9.21
N ASP A 9 15.13 13.19 -8.89
CA ASP A 9 15.65 11.92 -8.37
C ASP A 9 14.94 11.51 -7.05
N VAL A 10 14.70 12.48 -6.17
CA VAL A 10 13.97 12.24 -4.91
C VAL A 10 12.50 11.89 -5.20
N LEU A 11 11.86 12.56 -6.15
CA LEU A 11 10.48 12.28 -6.55
C LEU A 11 10.34 10.86 -7.09
N GLU A 12 11.29 10.41 -7.92
CA GLU A 12 11.34 9.05 -8.46
C GLU A 12 11.53 8.00 -7.34
N GLY A 13 12.36 8.32 -6.34
CA GLY A 13 12.48 7.51 -5.13
C GLY A 13 11.18 7.39 -4.33
N PHE A 14 10.41 8.47 -4.20
CA PHE A 14 9.09 8.44 -3.56
C PHE A 14 8.08 7.61 -4.34
N GLU A 15 8.10 7.67 -5.67
CA GLU A 15 7.24 6.83 -6.51
C GLU A 15 7.51 5.34 -6.29
N PHE A 16 8.79 4.96 -6.23
CA PHE A 16 9.18 3.60 -5.93
C PHE A 16 8.73 3.16 -4.52
N LEU A 17 8.85 4.03 -3.52
CA LEU A 17 8.42 3.76 -2.15
C LEU A 17 6.90 3.57 -2.05
N ILE A 18 6.12 4.36 -2.79
CA ILE A 18 4.66 4.25 -2.86
C ILE A 18 4.24 2.95 -3.54
N ALA A 19 4.92 2.57 -4.64
CA ALA A 19 4.68 1.30 -5.32
C ALA A 19 4.99 0.09 -4.42
N LEU A 20 6.12 0.13 -3.69
CA LEU A 20 6.48 -0.87 -2.69
C LEU A 20 5.47 -0.93 -1.55
N GLY A 21 5.03 0.23 -1.03
CA GLY A 21 4.01 0.32 0.01
C GLY A 21 2.68 -0.31 -0.41
N SER A 22 2.29 -0.11 -1.67
CA SER A 22 1.09 -0.74 -2.25
C SER A 22 1.23 -2.27 -2.34
N LEU A 23 2.38 -2.79 -2.75
CA LEU A 23 2.66 -4.23 -2.79
C LEU A 23 2.61 -4.86 -1.40
N VAL A 24 3.28 -4.24 -0.42
CA VAL A 24 3.30 -4.72 0.97
C VAL A 24 1.90 -4.65 1.58
N GLY A 25 1.15 -3.57 1.34
CA GLY A 25 -0.24 -3.44 1.77
C GLY A 25 -1.13 -4.53 1.18
N LEU A 26 -0.95 -4.87 -0.09
CA LEU A 26 -1.71 -5.93 -0.77
C LEU A 26 -1.41 -7.32 -0.20
N ILE A 27 -0.13 -7.64 0.03
CA ILE A 27 0.28 -8.90 0.67
C ILE A 27 -0.26 -8.98 2.10
N GLY A 28 -0.12 -7.91 2.88
CA GLY A 28 -0.64 -7.82 4.25
C GLY A 28 -2.16 -8.01 4.31
N PHE A 29 -2.89 -7.43 3.36
CA PHE A 29 -4.33 -7.58 3.25
C PHE A 29 -4.74 -9.01 2.91
N ILE A 30 -4.08 -9.66 1.94
CA ILE A 30 -4.34 -11.06 1.59
C ILE A 30 -4.09 -11.98 2.80
N ILE A 31 -2.97 -11.81 3.49
CA ILE A 31 -2.66 -12.60 4.69
C ILE A 31 -3.70 -12.35 5.78
N GLY A 32 -4.08 -11.09 6.02
CA GLY A 32 -5.13 -10.72 6.97
C GLY A 32 -6.47 -11.38 6.65
N LEU A 33 -6.83 -11.46 5.37
CA LEU A 33 -8.08 -12.06 4.90
C LEU A 33 -8.07 -13.59 5.02
N ILE A 34 -6.96 -14.24 4.66
CA ILE A 34 -6.78 -15.69 4.85
C ILE A 34 -6.93 -16.06 6.33
N PHE A 35 -6.28 -15.33 7.23
CA PHE A 35 -6.40 -15.57 8.66
C PHE A 35 -7.75 -15.17 9.25
N ALA A 36 -8.46 -14.22 8.65
CA ALA A 36 -9.83 -13.91 9.05
C ALA A 36 -10.78 -15.09 8.75
N ILE A 37 -10.56 -15.81 7.64
CA ILE A 37 -11.39 -16.96 7.23
C ILE A 37 -10.95 -18.26 7.93
N ALA A 38 -9.64 -18.55 7.93
CA ALA A 38 -9.09 -19.83 8.40
C ALA A 38 -8.56 -19.80 9.84
N GLY A 39 -8.45 -18.63 10.47
CA GLY A 39 -7.81 -18.46 11.77
C GLY A 39 -8.72 -18.70 12.97
N SER A 40 -8.14 -19.26 14.04
CA SER A 40 -8.79 -19.46 15.34
C SER A 40 -9.26 -18.15 15.99
N SER A 41 -10.34 -18.20 16.80
CA SER A 41 -11.02 -17.05 17.40
C SER A 41 -10.11 -16.09 18.17
N ARG A 42 -9.06 -16.60 18.82
CA ARG A 42 -8.09 -15.80 19.57
C ARG A 42 -7.11 -15.02 18.67
N LEU A 43 -6.80 -15.55 17.48
CA LEU A 43 -5.92 -14.90 16.51
C LEU A 43 -6.67 -13.88 15.64
N ARG A 44 -7.97 -14.10 15.40
CA ARG A 44 -8.84 -13.17 14.65
C ARG A 44 -8.78 -11.74 15.19
N TYR A 45 -8.88 -11.54 16.50
CA TYR A 45 -8.90 -10.19 17.08
C TYR A 45 -7.58 -9.44 16.88
N ARG A 46 -6.45 -10.15 16.98
CA ARG A 46 -5.11 -9.57 16.77
C ARG A 46 -4.82 -9.31 15.28
N MET A 47 -5.39 -10.15 14.40
CA MET A 47 -5.24 -10.03 12.95
C MET A 47 -6.13 -8.95 12.33
N ILE A 48 -7.27 -8.60 12.94
CA ILE A 48 -8.11 -7.48 12.49
C ILE A 48 -7.31 -6.17 12.43
N GLY A 49 -6.45 -5.91 13.42
CA GLY A 49 -5.59 -4.72 13.40
C GLY A 49 -4.64 -4.69 12.21
N LEU A 50 -4.07 -5.86 11.86
CA LEU A 50 -3.21 -6.05 10.69
C LEU A 50 -3.99 -5.80 9.39
N THR A 51 -5.20 -6.32 9.28
CA THR A 51 -6.07 -6.09 8.11
C THR A 51 -6.42 -4.62 7.94
N VAL A 52 -6.77 -3.89 9.02
CA VAL A 52 -7.11 -2.46 8.97
C VAL A 52 -5.92 -1.61 8.56
N VAL A 53 -4.73 -1.86 9.12
CA VAL A 53 -3.50 -1.16 8.74
C VAL A 53 -3.16 -1.42 7.27
N SER A 54 -3.32 -2.66 6.81
CA SER A 54 -3.11 -3.03 5.40
C SER A 54 -4.09 -2.32 4.47
N LEU A 55 -5.35 -2.15 4.90
CA LEU A 55 -6.40 -1.45 4.15
C LEU A 55 -6.11 0.05 4.07
N LEU A 56 -5.61 0.66 5.14
CA LEU A 56 -5.14 2.06 5.13
C LEU A 56 -3.92 2.24 4.22
N LEU A 57 -2.94 1.35 4.30
CA LEU A 57 -1.78 1.36 3.41
C LEU A 57 -2.19 1.20 1.94
N LEU A 58 -3.10 0.29 1.63
CA LEU A 58 -3.68 0.14 0.30
C LEU A 58 -4.49 1.36 -0.13
N ALA A 59 -5.24 2.00 0.77
CA ALA A 59 -5.98 3.20 0.42
C ALA A 59 -5.05 4.37 0.08
N VAL A 60 -4.00 4.59 0.89
CA VAL A 60 -3.06 5.70 0.66
C VAL A 60 -2.14 5.41 -0.54
N CYS A 61 -1.47 4.25 -0.53
CA CYS A 61 -0.51 3.89 -1.58
C CYS A 61 -1.20 3.44 -2.88
N GLY A 62 -2.30 2.70 -2.76
CA GLY A 62 -3.07 2.17 -3.90
C GLY A 62 -3.94 3.21 -4.60
N PHE A 63 -4.43 4.25 -3.91
CA PHE A 63 -5.11 5.37 -4.58
C PHE A 63 -4.09 6.23 -5.34
N SER A 64 -2.89 6.45 -4.77
CA SER A 64 -1.82 7.17 -5.45
C SER A 64 -1.30 6.45 -6.69
N THR A 65 -1.11 5.12 -6.65
CA THR A 65 -0.73 4.33 -7.83
C THR A 65 -1.90 4.15 -8.79
N GLY A 66 -3.12 3.96 -8.27
CA GLY A 66 -4.35 3.85 -9.07
C GLY A 66 -4.57 5.06 -9.95
N ILE A 67 -4.49 6.28 -9.41
CA ILE A 67 -4.66 7.52 -10.20
C ILE A 67 -3.56 7.69 -11.26
N LYS A 68 -2.34 7.22 -10.97
CA LYS A 68 -1.18 7.42 -11.83
C LYS A 68 -1.09 6.39 -12.98
N TYR A 69 -1.44 5.14 -12.70
CA TYR A 69 -1.40 4.03 -13.68
C TYR A 69 -2.76 3.76 -14.35
N PHE A 70 -3.87 3.82 -13.61
CA PHE A 70 -5.21 3.83 -14.20
C PHE A 70 -5.58 5.29 -14.48
N ARG A 71 -5.29 5.74 -15.71
CA ARG A 71 -5.74 7.01 -16.30
C ARG A 71 -7.28 7.17 -16.30
N ILE A 72 -7.94 7.22 -15.15
CA ILE A 72 -9.38 7.45 -15.02
C ILE A 72 -9.72 8.94 -15.19
N PHE A 73 -8.73 9.82 -15.12
CA PHE A 73 -8.83 11.21 -15.58
C PHE A 73 -8.11 11.38 -16.92
N ARG A 74 -8.72 10.94 -18.01
CA ARG A 74 -8.52 11.53 -19.33
C ARG A 74 -9.82 11.55 -20.11
#